data_AF-A0A351C4H7-F1
#
_entry.id   AF-A0A351C4H7-F1
#
_cell.length_a   1.000
_cell.length_b   1.000
_cell.length_c   1.000
_cell.angle_alpha   90.00
_cell.angle_beta   90.00
_cell.angle_gamma   90.00
#
_symmetry.space_group_name_H-M   'P 1'
#
loop_
_entity.id
_entity.type
_entity.pdbx_description
1 polymer ?
#
loop_
_entity_poly.entity_id
_entity_poly.type
_entity_poly.pdbx_seq_one_letter_code
_entity_poly.pdbx_strand_id
1 'polypeptide(L)'
;QMGQQQQQINQQIQQLLNDMQGSRLTSDMMERLRQLGSQQEKMRGDLRKMNREKGARNKVLGDLNRIADQMMESIEELQQNRVSRRTVQRQNQILTRLLEASRSLEKRGEEKKRKGKTAEEILRQSPADLQPSEQMERLRRDLIRALETGYSSDYESLIRRYFEMLQTESRDQ
;
A
#
# COMPACT_ATOMS: atom_id res chain seq x y z
N GLN A 1 3.39 1.10 12.01
CA GLN A 1 4.63 0.62 12.65
C GLN A 1 5.31 -0.48 11.82
N MET A 2 4.73 -1.68 11.64
CA MET A 2 5.38 -2.74 10.81
C MET A 2 5.69 -2.31 9.36
N GLY A 3 4.79 -1.56 8.70
CA GLY A 3 5.08 -1.04 7.36
C GLY A 3 6.31 -0.12 7.30
N GLN A 4 6.54 0.70 8.34
CA GLN A 4 7.73 1.57 8.40
C GLN A 4 9.01 0.74 8.60
N GLN A 5 8.96 -0.26 9.48
CA GLN A 5 10.08 -1.18 9.67
C GLN A 5 10.40 -1.94 8.38
N GLN A 6 9.37 -2.41 7.66
CA GLN A 6 9.57 -3.10 6.39
C GLN A 6 10.17 -2.16 5.34
N GLN A 7 9.72 -0.91 5.28
CA GLN A 7 10.30 0.10 4.38
C GLN A 7 11.79 0.33 4.66
N GLN A 8 12.21 0.39 5.94
CA GLN A 8 13.61 0.51 6.31
C GLN A 8 14.44 -0.70 5.84
N ILE A 9 13.94 -1.91 6.05
CA ILE A 9 14.59 -3.13 5.56
C ILE A 9 14.72 -3.10 4.03
N ASN A 10 13.68 -2.67 3.31
CA ASN A 10 13.72 -2.56 1.84
C ASN A 10 14.82 -1.61 1.37
N GLN A 11 14.94 -0.44 2.01
CA GLN A 11 15.96 0.56 1.70
C GLN A 11 17.37 0.01 1.93
N GLN A 12 17.59 -0.68 3.05
CA GLN A 12 18.89 -1.27 3.38
C GLN A 12 19.27 -2.41 2.43
N ILE A 13 18.32 -3.27 2.05
CA ILE A 13 18.53 -4.33 1.05
C ILE A 13 18.88 -3.73 -0.31
N GLN A 14 18.19 -2.66 -0.72
CA GLN A 14 18.45 -2.00 -1.99
C GLN A 14 19.83 -1.33 -2.03
N GLN A 15 20.22 -0.65 -0.95
CA GLN A 15 21.56 -0.08 -0.81
C GLN A 15 22.62 -1.16 -0.92
N LEU A 16 22.48 -2.24 -0.16
CA LEU A 16 23.44 -3.34 -0.19
C LEU A 16 23.53 -4.00 -1.57
N LEU A 17 22.40 -4.17 -2.27
CA LEU A 17 22.38 -4.73 -3.62
C LEU A 17 23.09 -3.82 -4.64
N ASN A 18 23.01 -2.50 -4.45
CA ASN A 18 23.75 -1.53 -5.27
C ASN A 18 25.26 -1.60 -4.98
N ASP A 19 25.63 -1.69 -3.70
CA ASP A 19 27.04 -1.79 -3.29
C ASP A 19 27.68 -3.11 -3.79
N MET A 20 26.93 -4.21 -3.79
CA MET A 20 27.36 -5.51 -4.31
C MET A 20 27.53 -5.54 -5.84
N GLN A 21 26.82 -4.68 -6.59
CA GLN A 21 26.98 -4.62 -8.05
C GLN A 21 28.33 -4.01 -8.46
N GLY A 22 28.98 -3.24 -7.58
CA GLY A 22 30.27 -2.60 -7.83
C GLY A 22 31.46 -3.29 -7.17
N SER A 23 31.28 -4.35 -6.38
CA SER A 23 32.35 -4.97 -5.58
C SER A 23 32.06 -6.41 -5.21
N ARG A 24 33.13 -7.20 -5.00
CA ARG A 24 32.99 -8.54 -4.41
C ARG A 24 32.38 -8.44 -3.02
N LEU A 25 31.57 -9.44 -2.65
CA LEU A 25 30.91 -9.51 -1.34
C LEU A 25 31.96 -9.49 -0.22
N THR A 26 31.89 -8.51 0.67
CA THR A 26 32.81 -8.34 1.81
C THR A 26 32.25 -8.94 3.09
N SER A 27 33.10 -9.15 4.10
CA SER A 27 32.66 -9.66 5.41
C SER A 27 31.66 -8.73 6.10
N ASP A 28 31.84 -7.40 5.97
CA ASP A 28 30.90 -6.40 6.51
C ASP A 28 29.53 -6.50 5.84
N MET A 29 29.50 -6.66 4.50
CA MET A 29 28.24 -6.87 3.77
C MET A 29 27.51 -8.15 4.20
N MET A 30 28.25 -9.24 4.42
CA MET A 30 27.67 -10.50 4.92
C MET A 30 27.09 -10.35 6.33
N GLU A 31 27.73 -9.57 7.19
CA GLU A 31 27.20 -9.29 8.53
C GLU A 31 25.91 -8.46 8.46
N ARG A 32 25.87 -7.43 7.61
CA ARG A 32 24.66 -6.64 7.36
C ARG A 32 23.51 -7.50 6.84
N LEU A 33 23.77 -8.44 5.93
CA LEU A 33 22.77 -9.40 5.44
C LEU A 33 22.18 -10.24 6.57
N ARG A 34 23.03 -10.77 7.46
CA ARG A 34 22.59 -11.53 8.64
C ARG A 34 21.75 -10.67 9.58
N GLN A 35 22.16 -9.43 9.83
CA GLN A 35 21.41 -8.48 10.66
C GLN A 35 20.02 -8.19 10.06
N LEU A 36 19.95 -7.94 8.74
CA LEU A 36 18.67 -7.75 8.03
C LEU A 36 17.78 -8.99 8.13
N GLY A 37 18.35 -10.17 7.95
CA GLY A 37 17.62 -11.45 8.12
C GLY A 37 17.04 -11.59 9.53
N SER A 38 17.82 -11.25 10.56
CA SER A 38 17.34 -11.28 11.95
C SER A 38 16.23 -10.26 12.23
N GLN A 39 16.31 -9.07 11.65
CA GLN A 39 15.26 -8.05 11.78
C GLN A 39 13.96 -8.50 11.09
N GLN A 40 14.08 -9.07 9.89
CA GLN A 40 12.95 -9.61 9.15
C GLN A 40 12.31 -10.80 9.90
N GLU A 41 13.11 -11.67 10.53
CA GLU A 41 12.61 -12.79 11.35
C GLU A 41 11.84 -12.31 12.57
N LYS A 42 12.34 -11.27 13.27
CA LYS A 42 11.62 -10.67 14.38
C LYS A 42 10.26 -10.12 13.93
N MET A 43 10.23 -9.39 12.83
CA MET A 43 8.98 -8.87 12.26
C MET A 43 8.01 -9.99 11.87
N ARG A 44 8.51 -11.07 11.28
CA ARG A 44 7.72 -12.27 10.96
C ARG A 44 7.11 -12.89 12.22
N GLY A 45 7.88 -12.98 13.30
CA GLY A 45 7.42 -13.44 14.61
C GLY A 45 6.28 -12.59 15.18
N ASP A 46 6.43 -11.26 15.14
CA ASP A 46 5.42 -10.30 15.59
C ASP A 46 4.13 -10.41 14.76
N LEU A 47 4.28 -10.58 13.43
CA LEU A 47 3.16 -10.79 12.52
C LEU A 47 2.39 -12.08 12.84
N ARG A 48 3.10 -13.19 13.10
CA ARG A 48 2.48 -14.48 13.50
C ARG A 48 1.80 -14.39 14.86
N LYS A 49 2.36 -13.64 15.81
CA LYS A 49 1.73 -13.38 17.12
C LYS A 49 0.41 -12.63 16.94
N MET A 50 0.42 -11.55 16.17
CA MET A 50 -0.78 -10.79 15.83
C MET A 50 -1.85 -11.66 15.15
N ASN A 51 -1.43 -12.55 14.23
CA ASN A 51 -2.33 -13.46 13.53
C ASN A 51 -3.04 -14.44 14.50
N ARG A 52 -2.33 -14.92 15.53
CA ARG A 52 -2.90 -15.81 16.56
C ARG A 52 -3.87 -15.09 17.48
N GLU A 53 -3.55 -13.87 17.91
CA GLU A 53 -4.36 -13.08 18.84
C GLU A 53 -5.71 -12.63 18.23
N LYS A 54 -5.80 -12.48 16.90
CA LYS A 54 -7.00 -11.92 16.24
C LYS A 54 -8.09 -12.94 15.86
N GLY A 55 -7.91 -14.23 16.15
CA GLY A 55 -8.94 -15.28 16.03
C GLY A 55 -9.35 -15.68 14.60
N ALA A 56 -9.41 -16.99 14.33
CA ALA A 56 -9.31 -17.68 13.03
C ALA A 56 -10.36 -17.44 11.91
N ARG A 57 -11.17 -16.38 11.90
CA ARG A 57 -12.36 -16.29 11.01
C ARG A 57 -12.37 -15.18 9.96
N ASN A 58 -11.21 -14.68 9.52
CA ASN A 58 -11.16 -13.49 8.66
C ASN A 58 -10.15 -13.55 7.50
N LYS A 59 -10.56 -13.02 6.34
CA LYS A 59 -9.76 -12.84 5.11
C LYS A 59 -8.40 -12.17 5.37
N VAL A 60 -8.37 -11.20 6.29
CA VAL A 60 -7.16 -10.48 6.75
C VAL A 60 -6.09 -11.44 7.30
N LEU A 61 -6.47 -12.52 7.98
CA LEU A 61 -5.52 -13.50 8.54
C LEU A 61 -4.85 -14.33 7.43
N GLY A 62 -5.61 -14.61 6.36
CA GLY A 62 -5.08 -15.26 5.15
C GLY A 62 -4.06 -14.39 4.42
N ASP A 63 -4.19 -13.06 4.52
CA ASP A 63 -3.17 -12.11 4.03
C ASP A 63 -1.94 -12.11 4.95
N LEU A 64 -2.12 -12.09 6.29
CA LEU A 64 -1.01 -12.11 7.25
C LEU A 64 -0.15 -13.38 7.15
N ASN A 65 -0.76 -14.56 6.94
CA ASN A 65 -0.03 -15.81 6.73
C ASN A 65 0.81 -15.75 5.44
N ARG A 66 0.20 -15.33 4.33
CA ARG A 66 0.92 -15.19 3.05
C ARG A 66 2.07 -14.20 3.14
N ILE A 67 1.91 -13.11 3.89
CA ILE A 67 3.01 -12.18 4.16
C ILE A 67 4.12 -12.90 4.94
N ALA A 68 3.78 -13.63 6.01
CA ALA A 68 4.77 -14.35 6.82
C ALA A 68 5.57 -15.39 6.00
N ASP A 69 4.93 -16.07 5.06
CA ASP A 69 5.58 -17.03 4.16
C ASP A 69 6.55 -16.32 3.19
N GLN A 70 6.16 -15.18 2.62
CA GLN A 70 7.06 -14.36 1.81
C GLN A 70 8.26 -13.84 2.61
N MET A 71 8.05 -13.48 3.89
CA MET A 71 9.15 -13.07 4.77
C MET A 71 10.13 -14.22 4.99
N MET A 72 9.65 -15.46 5.14
CA MET A 72 10.52 -16.63 5.28
C MET A 72 11.44 -16.80 4.07
N GLU A 73 10.91 -16.72 2.86
CA GLU A 73 11.70 -16.82 1.62
C GLU A 73 12.78 -15.72 1.55
N SER A 74 12.44 -14.48 1.89
CA SER A 74 13.43 -13.39 1.96
C SER A 74 14.49 -13.60 3.03
N ILE A 75 14.13 -14.16 4.19
CA ILE A 75 15.08 -14.44 5.29
C ILE A 75 16.09 -15.49 4.85
N GLU A 76 15.64 -16.57 4.19
CA GLU A 76 16.53 -17.61 3.66
C GLU A 76 17.52 -17.03 2.64
N GLU A 77 17.03 -16.20 1.71
CA GLU A 77 17.90 -15.54 0.72
C GLU A 77 18.93 -14.61 1.38
N LEU A 78 18.54 -13.85 2.41
CA LEU A 78 19.45 -12.99 3.17
C LEU A 78 20.52 -13.81 3.91
N GLN A 79 20.12 -14.87 4.60
CA GLN A 79 21.04 -15.73 5.36
C GLN A 79 22.02 -16.48 4.46
N GLN A 80 21.60 -16.85 3.25
CA GLN A 80 22.43 -17.56 2.28
C GLN A 80 23.23 -16.62 1.38
N ASN A 81 23.18 -15.30 1.63
CA ASN A 81 23.82 -14.26 0.83
C ASN A 81 23.40 -14.29 -0.66
N ARG A 82 22.17 -14.72 -0.96
CA ARG A 82 21.62 -14.81 -2.32
C ARG A 82 20.65 -13.68 -2.64
N VAL A 83 20.89 -12.50 -2.07
CA VAL A 83 20.05 -11.31 -2.29
C VAL A 83 20.10 -10.89 -3.76
N SER A 84 18.94 -10.56 -4.32
CA SER A 84 18.81 -10.20 -5.73
C SER A 84 17.72 -9.16 -5.96
N ARG A 85 17.55 -8.72 -7.22
CA ARG A 85 16.41 -7.86 -7.60
C ARG A 85 15.06 -8.51 -7.29
N ARG A 86 14.98 -9.85 -7.37
CA ARG A 86 13.78 -10.61 -6.99
C ARG A 86 13.50 -10.49 -5.48
N THR A 87 14.55 -10.51 -4.65
CA THR A 87 14.42 -10.27 -3.20
C THR A 87 13.83 -8.88 -2.94
N VAL A 88 14.35 -7.84 -3.59
CA VAL A 88 13.82 -6.47 -3.47
C VAL A 88 12.35 -6.38 -3.88
N GLN A 89 11.97 -7.03 -4.99
CA GLN A 89 10.58 -7.07 -5.44
C GLN A 89 9.67 -7.75 -4.41
N ARG A 90 10.08 -8.89 -3.84
CA ARG A 90 9.32 -9.59 -2.78
C ARG A 90 9.17 -8.71 -1.54
N GLN A 91 10.23 -8.03 -1.13
CA GLN A 91 10.22 -7.11 0.00
C GLN A 91 9.27 -5.91 -0.22
N ASN A 92 9.15 -5.41 -1.46
CA ASN A 92 8.15 -4.39 -1.80
C ASN A 92 6.71 -4.94 -1.80
N GLN A 93 6.50 -6.17 -2.27
CA GLN A 93 5.19 -6.82 -2.17
C GLN A 93 4.76 -7.04 -0.72
N ILE A 94 5.68 -7.46 0.15
CA ILE A 94 5.46 -7.59 1.59
C ILE A 94 5.02 -6.24 2.17
N LEU A 95 5.72 -5.15 1.84
CA LEU A 95 5.35 -3.80 2.29
C LEU A 95 3.94 -3.41 1.86
N THR A 96 3.60 -3.56 0.58
CA THR A 96 2.26 -3.24 0.06
C THR A 96 1.18 -4.00 0.81
N ARG A 97 1.35 -5.32 0.97
CA ARG A 97 0.38 -6.18 1.68
C ARG A 97 0.26 -5.83 3.16
N LEU A 98 1.36 -5.45 3.83
CA LEU A 98 1.34 -4.97 5.21
C LEU A 98 0.52 -3.68 5.35
N LEU A 99 0.67 -2.74 4.41
CA LEU A 99 -0.08 -1.50 4.39
C LEU A 99 -1.58 -1.75 4.13
N GLU A 100 -1.90 -2.64 3.19
CA GLU A 100 -3.28 -3.06 2.91
C GLU A 100 -3.93 -3.74 4.12
N ALA A 101 -3.21 -4.67 4.76
CA ALA A 101 -3.67 -5.35 5.97
C ALA A 101 -3.92 -4.36 7.11
N SER A 102 -3.04 -3.38 7.30
CA SER A 102 -3.22 -2.30 8.29
C SER A 102 -4.49 -1.50 8.02
N ARG A 103 -4.71 -1.05 6.78
CA ARG A 103 -5.92 -0.30 6.40
C ARG A 103 -7.19 -1.13 6.59
N SER A 104 -7.13 -2.43 6.28
CA SER A 104 -8.28 -3.34 6.47
C SER A 104 -8.65 -3.52 7.95
N LEU A 105 -7.64 -3.62 8.83
CA LEU A 105 -7.84 -3.70 10.27
C LEU A 105 -8.45 -2.41 10.85
N GLU A 106 -8.02 -1.25 10.35
CA GLU A 106 -8.49 0.07 10.76
C GLU A 106 -9.96 0.31 10.37
N LYS A 107 -10.29 0.13 9.08
CA LYS A 107 -11.68 0.29 8.58
C LYS A 107 -12.68 -0.56 9.35
N ARG A 108 -12.33 -1.81 9.68
CA ARG A 108 -13.20 -2.68 10.49
C ARG A 108 -13.37 -2.19 11.93
N GLY A 109 -12.34 -1.55 12.50
CA GLY A 109 -12.44 -0.92 13.81
C GLY A 109 -13.47 0.21 13.82
N GLU A 110 -13.52 1.01 12.75
CA GLU A 110 -14.52 2.06 12.55
C GLU A 110 -15.92 1.48 12.31
N GLU A 111 -16.06 0.44 11.47
CA GLU A 111 -17.34 -0.24 11.24
C GLU A 111 -17.92 -0.85 12.53
N LYS A 112 -17.09 -1.42 13.40
CA LYS A 112 -17.54 -1.94 14.71
C LYS A 112 -18.00 -0.81 15.65
N LYS A 113 -17.35 0.36 15.61
CA LYS A 113 -17.77 1.55 16.38
C LYS A 113 -19.06 2.16 15.82
N ARG A 114 -19.29 2.05 14.51
CA ARG A 114 -20.53 2.48 13.84
C ARG A 114 -21.62 1.41 13.96
N LYS A 115 -22.14 1.19 15.17
CA LYS A 115 -23.41 0.48 15.42
C LYS A 115 -24.20 1.24 16.49
N GLY A 116 -25.36 1.77 16.12
CA GLY A 116 -26.35 2.31 17.05
C GLY A 116 -26.60 3.82 16.99
N LYS A 117 -27.02 4.35 15.84
CA LYS A 117 -28.09 5.37 15.82
C LYS A 117 -29.21 4.77 14.97
N THR A 118 -30.24 4.26 15.63
CA THR A 118 -31.51 3.94 14.97
C THR A 118 -31.95 5.23 14.27
N ALA A 119 -32.26 5.15 12.98
CA ALA A 119 -32.83 6.28 12.28
C ALA A 119 -34.20 6.54 12.91
N GLU A 120 -34.35 7.65 13.63
CA GLU A 120 -35.67 8.27 13.72
C GLU A 120 -36.07 8.61 12.29
N GLU A 121 -37.32 8.28 11.95
CA GLU A 121 -37.92 8.51 10.64
C GLU A 121 -38.07 10.03 10.44
N ILE A 122 -36.95 10.69 10.11
CA ILE A 122 -36.96 12.08 9.67
C ILE A 122 -37.51 12.03 8.25
N LEU A 123 -38.74 12.53 8.08
CA LEU A 123 -39.28 12.92 6.78
C LEU A 123 -38.31 13.93 6.15
N ARG A 124 -37.33 13.45 5.41
CA ARG A 124 -36.42 14.29 4.64
C ARG A 124 -37.14 14.70 3.36
N GLN A 125 -37.36 16.00 3.20
CA GLN A 125 -37.55 16.55 1.87
C GLN A 125 -36.28 16.29 1.06
N SER A 126 -36.43 15.63 -0.08
CA SER A 126 -35.33 15.43 -1.02
C SER A 126 -34.74 16.80 -1.39
N PRO A 127 -33.41 16.98 -1.33
CA PRO A 127 -32.77 18.16 -1.91
C PRO A 127 -33.15 18.24 -3.39
N ALA A 128 -33.42 19.45 -3.88
CA ALA A 128 -33.67 19.67 -5.30
C ALA A 128 -32.49 19.19 -6.14
N ASP A 129 -32.78 18.70 -7.35
CA ASP A 129 -31.76 18.25 -8.30
C ASP A 129 -30.68 19.33 -8.50
N LEU A 130 -29.42 18.91 -8.43
CA LEU A 130 -28.28 19.80 -8.63
C LEU A 130 -28.31 20.29 -10.08
N GLN A 131 -28.39 21.62 -10.23
CA GLN A 131 -28.38 22.28 -11.53
C GLN A 131 -27.05 21.97 -12.27
N PRO A 132 -27.07 21.80 -13.61
CA PRO A 132 -25.89 21.36 -14.39
C PRO A 132 -24.61 22.19 -14.18
N SER A 133 -24.75 23.46 -13.79
CA SER A 133 -23.64 24.37 -13.53
C SER A 133 -22.77 23.97 -12.33
N GLU A 134 -23.35 23.36 -11.29
CA GLU A 134 -22.62 22.99 -10.07
C GLU A 134 -21.76 21.74 -10.25
N GLN A 135 -22.14 20.84 -11.18
CA GLN A 135 -21.33 19.68 -11.54
C GLN A 135 -20.08 20.09 -12.31
N MET A 136 -20.23 21.02 -13.26
CA MET A 136 -19.13 21.56 -14.06
C MET A 136 -18.06 22.23 -13.17
N GLU A 137 -18.50 22.98 -12.16
CA GLU A 137 -17.61 23.70 -11.24
C GLU A 137 -16.85 22.75 -10.30
N ARG A 138 -17.47 21.65 -9.87
CA ARG A 138 -16.79 20.60 -9.09
C ARG A 138 -15.76 19.86 -9.93
N LEU A 139 -16.11 19.49 -11.15
CA LEU A 139 -15.20 18.83 -12.09
C LEU A 139 -13.97 19.71 -12.37
N ARG A 140 -14.17 21.02 -12.56
CA ARG A 140 -13.08 21.99 -12.77
C ARG A 140 -12.13 22.07 -11.59
N ARG A 141 -12.64 22.05 -10.35
CA ARG A 141 -11.80 22.09 -9.14
C ARG A 141 -10.99 20.81 -8.94
N ASP A 142 -11.58 19.66 -9.23
CA ASP A 142 -10.86 18.39 -9.14
C ASP A 142 -9.78 18.27 -10.23
N LEU A 143 -9.97 18.91 -11.39
CA LEU A 143 -8.97 19.03 -12.45
C LEU A 143 -7.76 19.88 -12.05
N ILE A 144 -8.00 21.04 -11.43
CA ILE A 144 -6.91 21.91 -10.92
C ILE A 144 -6.09 21.14 -9.87
N ARG A 145 -6.76 20.44 -8.95
CA ARG A 145 -6.11 19.64 -7.91
C ARG A 145 -5.26 18.50 -8.49
N ALA A 146 -5.73 17.84 -9.56
CA ALA A 146 -4.98 16.77 -10.21
C ALA A 146 -3.72 17.29 -10.94
N LEU A 147 -3.80 18.47 -11.57
CA LEU A 147 -2.64 19.09 -12.24
C LEU A 147 -1.59 19.60 -11.25
N GLU A 148 -2.00 20.11 -10.09
CA GLU A 148 -1.08 20.60 -9.05
C GLU A 148 -0.29 19.47 -8.34
N THR A 149 -0.71 18.21 -8.46
CA THR A 149 -0.06 17.07 -7.79
C THR A 149 1.22 16.53 -8.47
N GLY A 150 1.69 17.16 -9.56
CA GLY A 150 3.05 16.95 -10.09
C GLY A 150 3.28 15.62 -10.83
N TYR A 151 2.39 15.24 -11.74
CA TYR A 151 2.56 14.06 -12.60
C TYR A 151 3.59 14.33 -13.72
N SER A 152 4.22 13.28 -14.29
CA SER A 152 5.12 13.44 -15.45
C SER A 152 4.34 13.84 -16.72
N SER A 153 4.98 14.53 -17.67
CA SER A 153 4.36 15.10 -18.88
C SER A 153 3.51 14.12 -19.70
N ASP A 154 3.89 12.84 -19.67
CA ASP A 154 3.21 11.77 -20.41
C ASP A 154 1.83 11.45 -19.80
N TYR A 155 1.68 11.57 -18.47
CA TYR A 155 0.41 11.39 -17.78
C TYR A 155 -0.50 12.61 -17.95
N GLU A 156 0.05 13.82 -17.99
CA GLU A 156 -0.74 15.04 -18.27
C GLU A 156 -1.44 14.98 -19.63
N SER A 157 -0.74 14.43 -20.63
CA SER A 157 -1.25 14.28 -21.99
C SER A 157 -2.41 13.27 -22.07
N LEU A 158 -2.31 12.15 -21.34
CA LEU A 158 -3.38 11.16 -21.23
C LEU A 158 -4.60 11.69 -20.48
N ILE A 159 -4.38 12.47 -19.41
CA ILE A 159 -5.45 13.13 -18.65
C ILE A 159 -6.20 14.11 -19.55
N ARG A 160 -5.51 14.98 -20.29
CA ARG A 160 -6.16 15.92 -21.24
C ARG A 160 -7.04 15.20 -22.25
N ARG A 161 -6.50 14.15 -22.88
CA ARG A 161 -7.20 13.42 -23.94
C ARG A 161 -8.43 12.68 -23.43
N TYR A 162 -8.36 12.10 -22.23
CA TYR A 162 -9.51 11.46 -21.58
C TYR A 162 -10.63 12.47 -21.29
N PHE A 163 -10.29 13.68 -20.85
CA PHE A 163 -11.29 14.70 -20.53
C PHE A 163 -11.89 15.42 -21.75
N GLU A 164 -11.14 15.56 -22.85
CA GLU A 164 -11.70 16.04 -24.13
C GLU A 164 -12.82 15.11 -24.64
N MET A 165 -12.64 13.79 -24.48
CA MET A 165 -13.68 12.81 -24.80
C MET A 165 -14.93 13.00 -23.94
N LEU A 166 -14.77 13.22 -22.63
CA LEU A 166 -15.89 13.45 -21.70
C LEU A 166 -16.66 14.76 -21.99
N GLN A 167 -15.97 15.83 -22.43
CA GLN A 167 -16.64 17.08 -22.82
C GLN A 167 -17.44 16.95 -24.11
N THR A 168 -17.00 16.06 -25.01
CA THR A 168 -17.70 15.81 -26.28
C THR A 168 -18.98 15.02 -26.02
N GLU A 169 -18.94 14.00 -25.17
CA GLU A 169 -20.15 13.27 -24.73
C GLU A 169 -21.17 14.17 -24.00
N SER A 170 -20.72 15.21 -23.31
CA SER A 170 -21.59 16.16 -22.59
C SER A 170 -22.25 17.20 -23.51
N ARG A 171 -21.82 17.32 -24.78
CA ARG A 171 -22.37 18.25 -25.77
C ARG A 171 -23.39 17.63 -26.71
N ASP A 172 -23.43 16.29 -26.77
CA ASP A 172 -24.33 15.51 -27.64
C ASP A 172 -25.57 14.96 -26.89
N GLN A 173 -25.84 15.46 -25.67
CA GLN A 173 -27.07 15.24 -24.89
C GLN A 173 -27.77 16.59 -24.62
#